data_AF-A0A416CLN5-F1
#
_entry.id   AF-A0A416CLN5-F1
#
_cell.length_a   1.000
_cell.length_b   1.000
_cell.length_c   1.000
_cell.angle_alpha   90.00
_cell.angle_beta   90.00
_cell.angle_gamma   90.00
#
_symmetry.space_group_name_H-M   'P 1'
#
loop_
_entity.id
_entity.type
_entity.pdbx_description
1 polymer ?
#
loop_
_entity_poly.entity_id
_entity_poly.type
_entity_poly.pdbx_seq_one_letter_code
_entity_poly.pdbx_strand_id
1 'polypeptide(L)' 'MNYYFCDSCRYCFSAEKLPDRCPDCGAVAHDNKKAVRPASKTEIEELLKIQKEDKEDTQNEST' A
#
# COMPACT_ATOMS: atom_id res chain seq x y z
N MET A 1 0.74 11.51 -6.61
CA MET A 1 0.18 10.37 -5.85
C MET A 1 0.93 10.26 -4.54
N ASN A 2 0.21 10.16 -3.43
CA ASN A 2 0.80 9.90 -2.11
C ASN A 2 0.66 8.41 -1.79
N TYR A 3 1.59 7.88 -1.00
CA TYR A 3 1.58 6.49 -0.58
C TYR A 3 1.37 6.41 0.92
N TYR A 4 0.55 5.46 1.32
CA TYR A 4 0.17 5.23 2.70
C TYR A 4 0.36 3.77 3.06
N PHE A 5 0.68 3.55 4.33
CA PHE A 5 0.92 2.25 4.90
C PHE A 5 0.00 2.05 6.10
N CYS A 6 -0.64 0.89 6.16
CA CYS A 6 -1.42 0.50 7.32
C CYS A 6 -0.56 -0.30 8.30
N ASP A 7 -0.33 0.21 9.51
CA ASP A 7 0.42 -0.52 10.54
C ASP A 7 -0.34 -1.79 11.02
N SER A 8 -1.68 -1.83 10.88
CA SER A 8 -2.49 -2.96 11.34
C SER A 8 -2.44 -4.19 10.43
N CYS A 9 -2.53 -4.01 9.09
CA CYS A 9 -2.51 -5.12 8.13
C CYS A 9 -1.29 -5.13 7.22
N ARG A 10 -0.36 -4.16 7.39
CA ARG A 10 0.82 -3.96 6.55
C ARG A 10 0.54 -3.69 5.07
N TYR A 11 -0.69 -3.33 4.73
CA TYR A 11 -1.06 -2.98 3.37
C TYR A 11 -0.51 -1.60 2.98
N CYS A 12 0.22 -1.55 1.87
CA CYS A 12 0.75 -0.32 1.27
C CYS A 12 -0.08 0.04 0.03
N PHE A 13 -0.55 1.28 -0.07
CA PHE A 13 -1.43 1.72 -1.15
C PHE A 13 -1.23 3.19 -1.53
N SER A 14 -1.57 3.54 -2.77
CA SER A 14 -1.57 4.92 -3.24
C SER A 14 -2.95 5.57 -3.08
N ALA A 15 -3.01 6.78 -2.52
CA ALA A 15 -4.23 7.58 -2.48
C ALA A 15 -3.92 9.08 -2.64
N GLU A 16 -4.93 9.88 -2.99
CA GLU A 16 -4.76 11.33 -3.12
C GLU A 16 -4.58 12.02 -1.76
N LYS A 17 -5.37 11.59 -0.77
CA LYS A 17 -5.42 12.15 0.59
C LYS A 17 -5.26 11.04 1.62
N LEU A 18 -4.81 11.39 2.82
CA LEU A 18 -4.67 10.45 3.93
C LEU A 18 -6.06 10.01 4.39
N PRO A 19 -6.44 8.73 4.24
CA PRO A 19 -7.73 8.27 4.69
C PRO A 19 -7.73 8.05 6.22
N ASP A 20 -8.89 8.22 6.84
CA ASP A 20 -9.04 7.96 8.28
C ASP A 20 -9.10 6.46 8.62
N ARG A 21 -9.35 5.60 7.63
CA ARG A 21 -9.38 4.14 7.79
C ARG A 21 -8.60 3.46 6.67
N CYS A 22 -8.03 2.29 6.97
CA CYS A 22 -7.43 1.44 5.96
C CYS A 22 -8.51 0.96 4.97
N PRO A 23 -8.28 1.07 3.64
CA PRO A 23 -9.22 0.59 2.64
C PRO A 23 -9.33 -0.94 2.58
N ASP A 24 -8.31 -1.66 3.03
CA ASP A 24 -8.23 -3.12 2.99
C ASP A 24 -8.85 -3.76 4.25
N CYS A 25 -8.31 -3.45 5.44
CA CYS A 25 -8.78 -4.04 6.69
C CYS A 25 -9.81 -3.20 7.47
N GLY A 26 -10.07 -1.95 7.05
CA GLY A 26 -10.98 -1.05 7.76
C GLY A 26 -10.45 -0.46 9.08
N ALA A 27 -9.21 -0.77 9.49
CA ALA A 27 -8.64 -0.29 10.74
C ALA A 27 -8.51 1.25 10.75
N VAL A 28 -8.95 1.86 11.85
CA VAL A 28 -8.87 3.32 12.10
C VAL A 28 -7.67 3.65 12.98
N ALA A 29 -7.38 2.83 13.98
CA ALA A 29 -6.28 3.00 14.93
C ALA A 29 -5.54 1.68 15.17
N HIS A 30 -4.24 1.79 15.45
CA HIS A 30 -3.36 0.69 15.85
C HIS A 30 -2.43 1.22 16.95
N ASP A 31 -2.32 0.54 18.10
CA ASP A 31 -1.48 0.98 19.24
C ASP A 31 -1.66 2.46 19.66
N ASN A 32 -2.91 2.90 19.82
CA ASN A 32 -3.27 4.27 20.21
C ASN A 32 -2.88 5.40 19.22
N LYS A 33 -2.43 5.05 18.01
CA LYS A 33 -2.17 5.98 16.89
C LYS A 33 -3.07 5.65 15.70
N LYS A 34 -3.13 6.53 14.70
CA LYS A 34 -3.84 6.23 13.44
C LYS A 34 -3.27 4.97 12.81
N ALA A 35 -4.15 4.09 12.33
CA ALA A 35 -3.74 2.85 11.68
C ALA A 35 -3.03 3.11 10.34
N VAL A 36 -3.39 4.21 9.66
CA VAL A 36 -2.82 4.62 8.38
C VAL A 36 -1.86 5.80 8.60
N ARG A 37 -0.66 5.68 8.05
CA ARG A 37 0.37 6.73 8.04
C ARG A 37 0.97 6.89 6.64
N PRO A 38 1.67 7.99 6.34
CA PRO A 38 2.51 8.07 5.15
C PRO A 38 3.50 6.90 5.10
N ALA A 39 3.63 6.29 3.92
CA ALA A 39 4.61 5.24 3.68
C ALA A 39 6.03 5.83 3.68
N SER A 40 6.98 5.05 4.19
CA SER A 40 8.41 5.34 4.08
C SER A 40 8.92 5.08 2.66
N LYS A 41 10.08 5.62 2.31
CA LYS A 41 10.68 5.43 0.97
C LYS A 41 10.82 3.94 0.62
N THR A 42 11.25 3.12 1.57
CA THR A 42 11.40 1.67 1.38
C THR A 42 10.07 0.98 1.08
N GLU A 43 9.02 1.28 1.86
CA GLU A 43 7.68 0.70 1.65
C GLU A 43 7.08 1.12 0.30
N ILE A 44 7.41 2.32 -0.18
CA ILE A 44 7.01 2.81 -1.51
C ILE A 44 7.78 2.06 -2.60
N GLU A 45 9.09 1.90 -2.45
CA GLU A 45 9.92 1.16 -3.41
C GLU A 45 9.50 -0.30 -3.53
N GLU A 46 9.17 -0.97 -2.42
CA GLU A 46 8.65 -2.34 -2.42
C GLU A 46 7.31 -2.43 -3.15
N LEU A 47 6.36 -1.54 -2.85
CA LEU A 47 5.07 -1.49 -3.55
C LEU A 47 5.25 -1.28 -5.06
N LEU A 48 6.18 -0.41 -5.47
CA LEU A 48 6.47 -0.13 -6.87
C LEU A 48 7.19 -1.29 -7.58
N LYS A 49 8.01 -2.08 -6.87
CA LYS A 49 8.63 -3.29 -7.41
C LYS A 49 7.57 -4.34 -7.69
N ILE A 50 6.71 -4.62 -6.72
CA ILE A 50 5.61 -5.60 -6.88
C ILE A 50 4.72 -5.20 -8.06
N GLN A 51 4.32 -3.92 -8.15
CA GLN A 51 3.51 -3.45 -9.29
C GLN A 51 4.20 -3.55 -10.66
N LYS A 52 5.53 -3.55 -10.71
CA LYS A 52 6.27 -3.79 -11.95
C LYS A 52 6.32 -5.28 -12.27
N GLU A 53 6.60 -6.11 -11.28
CA GLU A 53 6.64 -7.57 -11.40
C GLU A 53 5.26 -8.12 -11.85
N ASP A 54 4.16 -7.69 -11.23
CA ASP A 54 2.78 -8.04 -11.65
C ASP A 54 2.44 -7.59 -13.08
N LYS A 55 3.06 -6.51 -13.58
CA LYS A 55 2.87 -6.03 -14.96
C LYS A 55 3.70 -6.81 -15.99
N GLU A 56 4.80 -7.43 -15.57
CA GLU A 56 5.66 -8.22 -16.46
C GLU A 56 5.16 -9.67 -16.62
N ASP A 57 4.34 -10.18 -15.71
CA ASP A 57 3.76 -11.53 -15.80
C ASP A 57 2.54 -11.64 -16.76
N THR A 58 1.89 -10.54 -17.11
CA THR A 58 0.74 -10.57 -18.04
C THR A 58 1.12 -10.68 -19.52
N GLN A 59 2.41 -10.86 -19.85
CA GLN A 59 2.89 -11.03 -21.24
C GLN A 59 3.48 -12.42 -21.54
N ASN A 60 3.33 -13.43 -20.67
CA ASN A 60 3.87 -14.78 -20.92
C ASN A 60 2.83 -15.89 -21.15
N GLU A 61 1.52 -15.62 -21.08
CA GLU A 61 0.47 -16.58 -21.51
C GLU A 61 -0.04 -16.27 -22.94
N SER A 62 0.88 -16.19 -23.89
CA SER A 62 0.57 -16.21 -25.32
C SER A 62 1.59 -17.05 -26.05
N THR A 63 1.57 -18.37 -25.83
CA THR A 63 2.14 -19.36 -26.76
C THR A 63 1.38 -20.67 -26.63
#